data_AF-A0A935JEX1-F1
#
_entry.id   AF-A0A935JEX1-F1
#
_cell.length_a   1.000
_cell.length_b   1.000
_cell.length_c   1.000
_cell.angle_alpha   90.00
_cell.angle_beta   90.00
_cell.angle_gamma   90.00
#
_symmetry.space_group_name_H-M   'P 1'
#
loop_
_entity.id
_entity.type
_entity.pdbx_description
1 polymer ?
#
loop_
_entity_poly.entity_id
_entity_poly.type
_entity_poly.pdbx_seq_one_letter_code
_entity_poly.pdbx_strand_id
1 'polypeptide(L)'
;MFSTRCIESTIRIMASTIFLLALTPLSADDKHGHANQLPNMFSSTNAHGKDATYSTAGFIDLNNPFFKNLGSNGRSCASCHIPSQGWAITPRGVQAIFDKTAGLDPIFRLVDGANSPTADVSTVEKRREAYSMLLNKGNIRVGIGIPADAEFILVEADDPYGFANENELSLFRRPMPTTNLKFLSTVMWDARETTRDANSTDCIYGTAVCFSPVSFDLSTQSNHATLGHAEALRELTQEERDAIVAFELGLFTAQIYDKKAGELTAEKGRGGPKKLVKQDYYFGINDTLVGDYKTLVPFNSDVMSLYDSWSRYTSRHSDQTKRARAAIARGEDLFNRKPIQITGVSGINDDLGVAVLPGTCTTCHNTPNSGNHSTPMPLNIGIADESRRTPDMPLYTLQNKATGEIIKSIDPGRALITGKWKDIGRFKGPILRAVASRPPYFHDGSAANLVEVVEFYNNRFSMGLTTQEKADLVAFLATL
;
A
#
# COMPACT_ATOMS: atom_id res chain seq x y z
N MET A 1 49.01 19.90 68.45
CA MET A 1 50.16 19.13 67.90
C MET A 1 49.58 18.10 66.94
N PHE A 2 49.38 18.51 65.68
CA PHE A 2 50.20 18.15 64.52
C PHE A 2 50.10 16.67 64.10
N SER A 3 49.33 16.39 63.05
CA SER A 3 49.95 15.91 61.81
C SER A 3 48.99 16.05 60.62
N THR A 4 49.46 16.82 59.65
CA THR A 4 48.91 17.10 58.33
C THR A 4 49.16 15.94 57.38
N ARG A 5 48.16 15.56 56.56
CA ARG A 5 48.41 15.01 55.22
C ARG A 5 47.41 15.58 54.21
N CYS A 6 47.98 16.33 53.26
CA CYS A 6 47.36 16.79 52.03
C CYS A 6 46.86 15.61 51.20
N ILE A 7 45.67 15.74 50.61
CA ILE A 7 45.34 15.11 49.33
C ILE A 7 44.72 16.19 48.45
N GLU A 8 45.30 16.33 47.27
CA GLU A 8 45.07 17.35 46.25
C GLU A 8 43.65 17.31 45.69
N SER A 9 43.06 18.49 45.49
CA SER A 9 41.83 18.65 44.74
C SER A 9 42.13 18.53 43.24
N THR A 10 41.59 17.51 42.58
CA THR A 10 41.47 17.52 41.11
C THR A 10 40.04 17.85 40.75
N ILE A 11 39.81 19.13 40.40
CA ILE A 11 38.59 19.60 39.74
C ILE A 11 38.54 18.92 38.37
N ARG A 12 37.69 17.90 38.23
CA ARG A 12 37.27 17.41 36.90
C ARG A 12 36.14 18.30 36.42
N ILE A 13 36.47 19.23 35.54
CA ILE A 13 35.51 19.93 34.69
C ILE A 13 34.81 18.85 33.84
N MET A 14 33.57 18.51 34.19
CA MET A 14 32.71 17.77 33.27
C MET A 14 32.36 18.71 32.12
N ALA A 15 33.06 18.54 30.99
CA ALA A 15 32.65 19.12 29.73
C ALA A 15 31.33 18.46 29.31
N SER A 16 30.23 19.18 29.53
CA SER A 16 28.93 18.88 28.95
C SER A 16 29.08 18.83 27.43
N THR A 17 29.12 17.63 26.87
CA THR A 17 29.06 17.41 25.43
C THR A 17 27.62 17.65 25.00
N ILE A 18 27.32 18.90 24.67
CA ILE A 18 26.12 19.30 23.95
C ILE A 18 26.22 18.65 22.58
N PHE A 19 25.54 17.52 22.40
CA PHE A 19 25.32 16.93 21.09
C PHE A 19 24.29 17.81 20.38
N LEU A 20 24.76 18.85 19.68
CA LEU A 20 23.96 19.55 18.68
C LEU A 20 23.61 18.51 17.60
N LEU A 21 22.40 17.94 17.67
CA LEU A 21 21.78 17.33 16.51
C LEU A 21 21.56 18.43 15.48
N ALA A 22 22.44 18.46 14.49
CA ALA A 22 22.28 19.28 13.31
C ALA A 22 20.98 18.87 12.60
N LEU A 23 20.11 19.85 12.41
CA LEU A 23 18.93 19.82 11.57
C LEU A 23 19.31 19.34 10.15
N THR A 24 18.65 18.31 9.64
CA THR A 24 18.43 18.19 8.20
C THR A 24 16.96 18.51 7.91
N PRO A 25 16.66 19.60 7.17
CA PRO A 25 15.40 19.68 6.43
C PRO A 25 15.42 18.58 5.37
N LEU A 26 14.36 18.43 4.55
CA LEU A 26 14.55 17.74 3.28
C LEU A 26 15.68 18.45 2.51
N SER A 27 16.87 17.91 2.62
CA SER A 27 17.98 18.14 1.73
C SER A 27 18.65 16.79 1.68
N ALA A 28 18.35 16.06 0.62
CA ALA A 28 19.27 15.07 0.11
C ALA A 28 20.67 15.70 0.13
N ASP A 29 21.67 14.90 0.48
CA ASP A 29 23.07 15.25 0.30
C ASP A 29 23.34 15.29 -1.22
N ASP A 30 22.77 16.29 -1.89
CA ASP A 30 22.84 16.51 -3.33
C ASP A 30 23.95 17.50 -3.58
N LYS A 31 25.13 16.96 -3.88
CA LYS A 31 26.26 17.75 -4.42
C LYS A 31 26.00 18.27 -5.85
N HIS A 32 24.74 18.27 -6.33
CA HIS A 32 24.33 18.77 -7.65
C HIS A 32 22.99 19.52 -7.64
N GLY A 33 22.94 20.67 -6.95
CA GLY A 33 22.41 21.93 -7.49
C GLY A 33 21.09 22.01 -8.26
N HIS A 34 19.99 21.37 -7.85
CA HIS A 34 18.64 21.77 -8.32
C HIS A 34 17.56 21.56 -7.25
N ALA A 35 17.19 22.62 -6.51
CA ALA A 35 16.25 22.59 -5.38
C ALA A 35 14.80 22.12 -5.70
N ASN A 36 14.46 21.91 -6.97
CA ASN A 36 13.10 21.59 -7.44
C ASN A 36 12.99 20.21 -8.12
N GLN A 37 13.96 19.32 -7.94
CA GLN A 37 13.91 17.97 -8.49
C GLN A 37 14.60 16.96 -7.58
N LEU A 38 14.20 15.70 -7.64
CA LEU A 38 15.00 14.57 -7.14
C LEU A 38 15.64 13.85 -8.32
N PRO A 39 16.84 13.25 -8.14
CA PRO A 39 17.51 12.52 -9.19
C PRO A 39 16.67 11.34 -9.67
N ASN A 40 16.84 10.94 -10.93
CA ASN A 40 16.32 9.64 -11.37
C ASN A 40 16.95 8.51 -10.55
N MET A 41 16.21 7.43 -10.34
CA MET A 41 16.61 6.36 -9.41
C MET A 41 16.77 6.87 -7.96
N PHE A 42 16.00 7.88 -7.56
CA PHE A 42 15.93 8.32 -6.16
C PHE A 42 15.69 7.11 -5.26
N SER A 43 16.53 6.92 -4.26
CA SER A 43 16.56 5.71 -3.43
C SER A 43 16.31 6.00 -1.97
N SER A 44 15.64 5.08 -1.29
CA SER A 44 15.42 5.13 0.15
C SER A 44 15.79 3.81 0.82
N THR A 45 16.07 3.88 2.12
CA THR A 45 16.40 2.69 2.93
C THR A 45 15.16 2.22 3.68
N ASN A 46 14.91 0.91 3.63
CA ASN A 46 13.85 0.26 4.38
C ASN A 46 14.40 -0.86 5.28
N ALA A 47 13.52 -1.60 5.96
CA ALA A 47 13.93 -2.66 6.88
C ALA A 47 14.71 -3.80 6.18
N HIS A 48 14.54 -3.97 4.86
CA HIS A 48 15.09 -5.08 4.07
C HIS A 48 16.29 -4.68 3.20
N GLY A 49 16.49 -3.39 2.93
CA GLY A 49 17.62 -2.89 2.15
C GLY A 49 17.34 -1.51 1.57
N LYS A 50 17.45 -1.35 0.25
CA LYS A 50 17.12 -0.11 -0.45
C LYS A 50 16.16 -0.34 -1.63
N ASP A 51 15.18 0.56 -1.75
CA ASP A 51 14.37 0.71 -2.95
C ASP A 51 14.89 1.84 -3.83
N ALA A 52 14.38 1.92 -5.05
CA ALA A 52 14.56 3.10 -5.89
C ALA A 52 13.35 3.37 -6.75
N THR A 53 13.09 4.65 -7.01
CA THR A 53 12.07 5.13 -7.94
C THR A 53 12.73 5.62 -9.22
N TYR A 54 12.36 5.00 -10.33
CA TYR A 54 12.66 5.45 -11.67
C TYR A 54 11.52 6.33 -12.19
N SER A 55 11.88 7.44 -12.83
CA SER A 55 10.97 8.30 -13.57
C SER A 55 11.27 8.23 -15.07
N THR A 56 10.24 8.04 -15.89
CA THR A 56 10.35 8.09 -17.35
C THR A 56 10.71 9.48 -17.87
N ALA A 57 10.45 10.54 -17.09
CA ALA A 57 10.86 11.92 -17.41
C ALA A 57 12.36 12.16 -17.18
N GLY A 58 13.09 11.20 -16.60
CA GLY A 58 14.53 11.33 -16.35
C GLY A 58 14.89 12.00 -15.02
N PHE A 59 13.91 12.47 -14.25
CA PHE A 59 14.02 12.98 -12.87
C PHE A 59 12.62 13.01 -12.23
N ILE A 60 12.53 13.27 -10.92
CA ILE A 60 11.26 13.50 -10.24
C ILE A 60 11.06 15.02 -10.12
N ASP A 61 10.08 15.56 -10.82
CA ASP A 61 9.79 16.99 -10.86
C ASP A 61 9.00 17.45 -9.62
N LEU A 62 9.64 18.19 -8.71
CA LEU A 62 8.98 18.74 -7.52
C LEU A 62 8.19 20.02 -7.81
N ASN A 63 8.19 20.50 -9.07
CA ASN A 63 7.29 21.56 -9.53
C ASN A 63 5.95 21.07 -10.06
N ASN A 64 5.79 19.76 -10.27
CA ASN A 64 4.53 19.18 -10.69
C ASN A 64 3.38 19.54 -9.72
N PRO A 65 2.14 19.76 -10.20
CA PRO A 65 0.98 20.04 -9.33
C PRO A 65 0.80 19.04 -8.18
N PHE A 66 1.25 17.79 -8.35
CA PHE A 66 1.30 16.77 -7.29
C PHE A 66 1.94 17.25 -5.97
N PHE A 67 2.96 18.11 -6.05
CA PHE A 67 3.68 18.63 -4.88
C PHE A 67 3.15 19.98 -4.39
N LYS A 68 2.18 20.58 -5.09
CA LYS A 68 1.67 21.92 -4.78
C LYS A 68 0.50 21.83 -3.82
N ASN A 69 0.41 22.80 -2.92
CA ASN A 69 -0.79 23.01 -2.13
C ASN A 69 -1.86 23.64 -3.02
N LEU A 70 -2.75 22.81 -3.55
CA LEU A 70 -3.85 23.20 -4.43
C LEU A 70 -5.19 23.28 -3.66
N GLY A 71 -5.15 23.04 -2.36
CA GLY A 71 -6.30 23.11 -1.45
C GLY A 71 -6.25 24.31 -0.51
N SER A 72 -7.09 24.25 0.53
CA SER A 72 -7.21 25.31 1.53
C SER A 72 -6.47 25.00 2.84
N ASN A 73 -6.11 23.74 3.08
CA ASN A 73 -5.62 23.28 4.38
C ASN A 73 -4.09 23.06 4.46
N GLY A 74 -3.36 23.39 3.40
CA GLY A 74 -1.89 23.29 3.35
C GLY A 74 -1.34 21.99 2.76
N ARG A 75 -2.20 21.00 2.49
CA ARG A 75 -1.77 19.70 1.95
C ARG A 75 -1.51 19.73 0.46
N SER A 76 -0.60 18.86 0.05
CA SER A 76 -0.45 18.39 -1.33
C SER A 76 -0.54 16.87 -1.37
N CYS A 77 -0.57 16.25 -2.55
CA CYS A 77 -0.51 14.80 -2.67
C CYS A 77 0.73 14.24 -1.94
N ALA A 78 1.85 14.97 -2.00
CA ALA A 78 3.10 14.59 -1.35
C ALA A 78 3.05 14.59 0.20
N SER A 79 2.02 15.16 0.83
CA SER A 79 1.80 15.03 2.29
C SER A 79 1.54 13.57 2.69
N CYS A 80 0.92 12.76 1.81
CA CYS A 80 0.61 11.35 2.04
C CYS A 80 1.36 10.38 1.11
N HIS A 81 1.99 10.90 0.05
CA HIS A 81 2.71 10.10 -0.96
C HIS A 81 4.19 10.48 -0.98
N ILE A 82 4.91 10.08 0.07
CA ILE A 82 6.27 10.54 0.31
C ILE A 82 7.27 9.67 -0.47
N PRO A 83 8.13 10.24 -1.34
CA PRO A 83 9.06 9.46 -2.16
C PRO A 83 9.97 8.55 -1.35
N SER A 84 10.45 9.01 -0.19
CA SER A 84 11.33 8.23 0.71
C SER A 84 10.61 7.13 1.50
N GLN A 85 9.29 7.05 1.41
CA GLN A 85 8.44 6.07 2.09
C GLN A 85 7.67 5.21 1.07
N GLY A 86 8.27 4.98 -0.11
CA GLY A 86 7.68 4.17 -1.17
C GLY A 86 6.41 4.78 -1.77
N TRP A 87 6.33 6.12 -1.84
CA TRP A 87 5.16 6.87 -2.33
C TRP A 87 3.88 6.68 -1.51
N ALA A 88 4.06 6.37 -0.22
CA ALA A 88 3.00 6.28 0.78
C ALA A 88 3.45 7.00 2.06
N ILE A 89 2.82 6.68 3.19
CA ILE A 89 3.27 7.04 4.54
C ILE A 89 3.53 5.80 5.38
N THR A 90 4.42 5.91 6.36
CA THR A 90 4.69 4.89 7.38
C THR A 90 4.45 5.48 8.77
N PRO A 91 4.04 4.67 9.77
CA PRO A 91 3.91 5.13 11.16
C PRO A 91 5.15 5.87 11.65
N ARG A 92 6.34 5.33 11.39
CA ARG A 92 7.61 5.98 11.75
C ARG A 92 7.76 7.37 11.15
N GLY A 93 7.44 7.52 9.86
CA GLY A 93 7.52 8.80 9.17
C GLY A 93 6.54 9.82 9.71
N VAL A 94 5.29 9.41 9.93
CA VAL A 94 4.24 10.27 10.52
C VAL A 94 4.61 10.68 11.93
N GLN A 95 5.06 9.76 12.78
CA GLN A 95 5.48 10.05 14.16
C GLN A 95 6.62 11.07 14.20
N ALA A 96 7.62 10.94 13.31
CA ALA A 96 8.72 11.91 13.23
C ALA A 96 8.23 13.32 12.85
N ILE A 97 7.27 13.43 11.92
CA ILE A 97 6.66 14.71 11.54
C ILE A 97 5.82 15.26 12.70
N PHE A 98 5.07 14.41 13.41
CA PHE A 98 4.30 14.80 14.57
C PHE A 98 5.20 15.40 15.65
N ASP A 99 6.26 14.70 16.04
CA ASP A 99 7.17 15.12 17.10
C ASP A 99 7.88 16.43 16.74
N LYS A 100 8.21 16.62 15.44
CA LYS A 100 8.82 17.85 14.94
C LYS A 100 7.87 19.05 14.94
N THR A 101 6.60 18.83 14.64
CA THR A 101 5.61 19.91 14.42
C THR A 101 4.60 20.04 15.55
N ALA A 102 4.72 19.22 16.60
CA ALA A 102 3.72 19.06 17.64
C ALA A 102 2.31 18.78 17.10
N GLY A 103 2.21 18.04 16.00
CA GLY A 103 0.96 17.70 15.32
C GLY A 103 0.34 18.82 14.48
N LEU A 104 1.13 19.81 14.05
CA LEU A 104 0.64 20.98 13.28
C LEU A 104 0.92 20.88 11.77
N ASP A 105 1.70 19.91 11.33
CA ASP A 105 1.95 19.65 9.90
C ASP A 105 0.63 19.47 9.12
N PRO A 106 0.56 19.86 7.82
CA PRO A 106 -0.64 19.66 7.00
C PRO A 106 -1.17 18.22 6.93
N ILE A 107 -0.37 17.18 7.18
CA ILE A 107 -0.91 15.82 7.26
C ILE A 107 -1.89 15.64 8.43
N PHE A 108 -1.80 16.47 9.47
CA PHE A 108 -2.66 16.42 10.66
C PHE A 108 -3.84 17.39 10.52
N ARG A 109 -4.92 16.91 9.91
CA ARG A 109 -6.18 17.66 9.71
C ARG A 109 -7.37 16.85 10.19
N LEU A 110 -8.41 17.54 10.67
CA LEU A 110 -9.62 16.92 11.21
C LEU A 110 -10.41 16.13 10.15
N VAL A 111 -10.42 16.60 8.90
CA VAL A 111 -11.20 16.00 7.80
C VAL A 111 -10.95 14.50 7.64
N ASP A 112 -9.69 14.07 7.70
CA ASP A 112 -9.29 12.68 7.42
C ASP A 112 -8.00 12.20 8.13
N GLY A 113 -7.18 13.10 8.68
CA GLY A 113 -5.99 12.75 9.43
C GLY A 113 -6.34 12.33 10.85
N ALA A 114 -7.40 12.94 11.40
CA ALA A 114 -7.97 12.61 12.69
C ALA A 114 -8.87 11.38 12.62
N ASN A 115 -8.97 10.71 13.76
CA ASN A 115 -9.88 9.58 13.96
C ASN A 115 -11.35 10.00 13.88
N SER A 116 -11.65 11.27 14.18
CA SER A 116 -12.98 11.86 14.06
C SER A 116 -12.84 13.31 13.58
N PRO A 117 -13.73 13.80 12.68
CA PRO A 117 -13.82 15.21 12.30
C PRO A 117 -14.10 16.16 13.48
N THR A 118 -14.60 15.64 14.59
CA THR A 118 -14.91 16.41 15.81
C THR A 118 -13.90 16.19 16.92
N ALA A 119 -12.74 15.58 16.63
CA ALA A 119 -11.72 15.32 17.63
C ALA A 119 -11.15 16.62 18.22
N ASP A 120 -10.88 16.61 19.52
CA ASP A 120 -10.19 17.72 20.19
C ASP A 120 -8.71 17.72 19.80
N VAL A 121 -8.23 18.86 19.29
CA VAL A 121 -6.85 19.09 18.85
C VAL A 121 -6.21 20.29 19.56
N SER A 122 -6.79 20.74 20.68
CA SER A 122 -6.39 21.94 21.42
C SER A 122 -4.97 21.87 21.99
N THR A 123 -4.56 20.69 22.49
CA THR A 123 -3.20 20.45 23.04
C THR A 123 -2.42 19.44 22.22
N VAL A 124 -1.11 19.31 22.48
CA VAL A 124 -0.25 18.32 21.81
C VAL A 124 -0.72 16.89 22.14
N GLU A 125 -1.08 16.64 23.39
CA GLU A 125 -1.60 15.36 23.88
C GLU A 125 -2.92 15.04 23.19
N LYS A 126 -3.82 16.02 23.09
CA LYS A 126 -5.10 15.89 22.39
C LYS A 126 -4.91 15.62 20.90
N ARG A 127 -3.97 16.28 20.24
CA ARG A 127 -3.56 15.95 18.86
C ARG A 127 -3.01 14.53 18.74
N ARG A 128 -2.23 14.05 19.70
CA ARG A 128 -1.68 12.69 19.67
C ARG A 128 -2.79 11.63 19.76
N GLU A 129 -3.80 11.87 20.60
CA GLU A 129 -5.01 11.05 20.68
C GLU A 129 -5.82 11.13 19.38
N ALA A 130 -6.11 12.35 18.91
CA ALA A 130 -6.91 12.60 17.71
C ALA A 130 -6.32 11.96 16.45
N TYR A 131 -5.00 11.90 16.32
CA TYR A 131 -4.30 11.37 15.15
C TYR A 131 -3.76 9.95 15.35
N SER A 132 -4.26 9.18 16.34
CA SER A 132 -3.68 7.89 16.71
C SER A 132 -3.68 6.85 15.59
N MET A 133 -4.72 6.81 14.74
CA MET A 133 -4.78 5.87 13.61
C MET A 133 -3.72 6.19 12.55
N LEU A 134 -3.51 7.47 12.29
CA LEU A 134 -2.46 7.95 11.40
C LEU A 134 -1.06 7.70 11.98
N LEU A 135 -0.88 7.93 13.28
CA LEU A 135 0.41 7.75 13.96
C LEU A 135 0.82 6.29 14.11
N ASN A 136 -0.13 5.39 14.38
CA ASN A 136 0.17 4.01 14.76
C ASN A 136 0.05 3.05 13.58
N LYS A 137 -0.89 3.29 12.66
CA LYS A 137 -1.15 2.43 11.50
C LYS A 137 -0.85 3.12 10.17
N GLY A 138 -0.65 4.44 10.18
CA GLY A 138 -0.55 5.22 8.93
C GLY A 138 -1.85 5.15 8.13
N ASN A 139 -2.99 5.02 8.83
CA ASN A 139 -4.32 5.03 8.23
C ASN A 139 -4.86 6.45 8.26
N ILE A 140 -5.47 6.85 7.15
CA ILE A 140 -6.36 8.00 7.11
C ILE A 140 -7.80 7.53 7.33
N ARG A 141 -8.63 8.41 7.85
CA ARG A 141 -10.08 8.22 7.89
C ARG A 141 -10.67 8.55 6.52
N VAL A 142 -11.53 7.67 6.01
CA VAL A 142 -12.30 7.87 4.79
C VAL A 142 -13.77 7.84 5.17
N GLY A 143 -14.43 8.99 5.09
CA GLY A 143 -15.86 9.15 5.32
C GLY A 143 -16.66 8.69 4.11
N ILE A 144 -17.50 7.66 4.25
CA ILE A 144 -18.41 7.21 3.19
C ILE A 144 -19.76 6.83 3.78
N GLY A 145 -20.84 7.40 3.24
CA GLY A 145 -22.21 7.05 3.61
C GLY A 145 -22.70 5.78 2.91
N ILE A 146 -23.69 5.12 3.52
CA ILE A 146 -24.36 3.98 2.88
C ILE A 146 -25.23 4.52 1.73
N PRO A 147 -25.12 3.98 0.50
CA PRO A 147 -25.98 4.37 -0.61
C PRO A 147 -27.47 4.24 -0.27
N ALA A 148 -28.30 5.20 -0.70
CA ALA A 148 -29.73 5.20 -0.39
C ALA A 148 -30.46 3.94 -0.90
N ASP A 149 -30.01 3.40 -2.04
CA ASP A 149 -30.52 2.20 -2.69
C ASP A 149 -29.79 0.91 -2.27
N ALA A 150 -28.96 0.96 -1.22
CA ALA A 150 -28.25 -0.23 -0.74
C ALA A 150 -29.20 -1.36 -0.35
N GLU A 151 -28.79 -2.61 -0.58
CA GLU A 151 -29.47 -3.85 -0.20
C GLU A 151 -29.41 -4.10 1.32
N PHE A 152 -28.79 -3.20 2.08
CA PHE A 152 -28.55 -3.34 3.51
C PHE A 152 -28.75 -2.05 4.28
N ILE A 153 -28.88 -2.18 5.60
CA ILE A 153 -28.93 -1.08 6.56
C ILE A 153 -27.82 -1.24 7.61
N LEU A 154 -27.43 -0.12 8.22
CA LEU A 154 -26.66 -0.13 9.45
C LEU A 154 -27.61 -0.38 10.63
N VAL A 155 -27.36 -1.46 11.38
CA VAL A 155 -28.10 -1.76 12.63
C VAL A 155 -27.40 -1.13 13.82
N GLU A 156 -26.07 -1.19 13.83
CA GLU A 156 -25.24 -0.71 14.94
C GLU A 156 -23.86 -0.30 14.41
N ALA A 157 -23.33 0.80 14.94
CA ALA A 157 -21.93 1.18 14.81
C ALA A 157 -21.29 1.22 16.19
N ASP A 158 -20.41 0.27 16.47
CA ASP A 158 -19.49 0.32 17.61
C ASP A 158 -18.24 1.09 17.16
N ASP A 159 -18.31 2.42 17.27
CA ASP A 159 -17.26 3.35 16.88
C ASP A 159 -16.53 3.92 18.11
N PRO A 160 -15.23 3.59 18.31
CA PRO A 160 -14.42 4.12 19.41
C PRO A 160 -14.33 5.65 19.44
N TYR A 161 -14.64 6.32 18.32
CA TYR A 161 -14.49 7.77 18.15
C TYR A 161 -15.82 8.52 18.13
N GLY A 162 -16.96 7.81 18.21
CA GLY A 162 -18.29 8.38 18.39
C GLY A 162 -18.79 9.28 17.26
N PHE A 163 -18.34 9.06 16.02
CA PHE A 163 -18.75 9.85 14.86
C PHE A 163 -19.57 9.06 13.84
N ALA A 164 -19.21 7.80 13.61
CA ALA A 164 -19.73 7.02 12.50
C ALA A 164 -21.24 6.75 12.63
N ASN A 165 -21.96 6.97 11.54
CA ASN A 165 -23.38 6.64 11.39
C ASN A 165 -23.67 6.30 9.91
N GLU A 166 -24.91 5.93 9.58
CA GLU A 166 -25.30 5.48 8.24
C GLU A 166 -25.02 6.51 7.13
N ASN A 167 -25.01 7.81 7.45
CA ASN A 167 -24.72 8.87 6.50
C ASN A 167 -23.21 9.05 6.25
N GLU A 168 -22.37 8.63 7.21
CA GLU A 168 -20.92 8.71 7.10
C GLU A 168 -20.24 7.73 8.06
N LEU A 169 -19.81 6.58 7.53
CA LEU A 169 -18.95 5.65 8.26
C LEU A 169 -17.52 6.17 8.33
N SER A 170 -16.78 5.82 9.39
CA SER A 170 -15.37 6.17 9.58
C SER A 170 -14.47 4.99 9.21
N LEU A 171 -14.04 4.92 7.95
CA LEU A 171 -13.22 3.81 7.45
C LEU A 171 -11.73 4.14 7.57
N PHE A 172 -10.95 3.30 8.25
CA PHE A 172 -9.52 3.56 8.43
C PHE A 172 -8.68 2.81 7.40
N ARG A 173 -8.17 3.54 6.41
CA ARG A 173 -7.48 2.97 5.26
C ARG A 173 -6.07 3.54 5.06
N ARG A 174 -5.13 2.69 4.66
CA ARG A 174 -3.78 3.06 4.24
C ARG A 174 -3.85 3.82 2.91
N PRO A 175 -3.17 4.97 2.76
CA PRO A 175 -2.94 5.58 1.45
C PRO A 175 -2.27 4.59 0.50
N MET A 176 -2.82 4.46 -0.70
CA MET A 176 -2.25 3.65 -1.78
C MET A 176 -0.97 4.32 -2.32
N PRO A 177 0.07 3.58 -2.72
CA PRO A 177 1.25 4.19 -3.33
C PRO A 177 0.92 4.80 -4.70
N THR A 178 1.52 5.95 -5.04
CA THR A 178 1.38 6.64 -6.34
C THR A 178 2.53 6.31 -7.31
N THR A 179 2.94 5.04 -7.34
CA THR A 179 4.00 4.52 -8.21
C THR A 179 3.60 3.15 -8.73
N ASN A 180 4.17 2.73 -9.86
CA ASN A 180 3.82 1.50 -10.57
C ASN A 180 2.37 1.51 -11.10
N LEU A 181 1.73 2.68 -11.22
CA LEU A 181 0.30 2.79 -11.54
C LEU A 181 -0.06 2.27 -12.94
N LYS A 182 0.93 2.17 -13.84
CA LYS A 182 0.81 1.50 -15.14
C LYS A 182 0.20 0.10 -15.04
N PHE A 183 0.39 -0.62 -13.92
CA PHE A 183 -0.09 -1.99 -13.74
C PHE A 183 -1.45 -2.09 -13.04
N LEU A 184 -2.15 -0.98 -12.85
CA LEU A 184 -3.47 -0.99 -12.20
C LEU A 184 -4.54 -1.56 -13.11
N SER A 185 -5.36 -2.41 -12.52
CA SER A 185 -6.67 -2.82 -13.04
C SER A 185 -7.81 -2.16 -12.24
N THR A 186 -7.51 -1.54 -11.10
CA THR A 186 -8.52 -0.94 -10.22
C THR A 186 -7.87 0.18 -9.41
N VAL A 187 -8.50 1.35 -9.38
CA VAL A 187 -8.07 2.51 -8.61
C VAL A 187 -8.87 2.58 -7.30
N MET A 188 -8.18 2.88 -6.20
CA MET A 188 -8.67 2.84 -4.81
C MET A 188 -8.98 1.44 -4.27
N TRP A 189 -8.94 1.28 -2.94
CA TRP A 189 -9.15 -0.01 -2.27
C TRP A 189 -10.51 -0.67 -2.58
N ASP A 190 -11.55 0.15 -2.68
CA ASP A 190 -12.96 -0.20 -2.90
C ASP A 190 -13.40 -0.08 -4.36
N ALA A 191 -12.46 0.20 -5.28
CA ALA A 191 -12.71 0.38 -6.71
C ALA A 191 -13.64 1.56 -7.06
N ARG A 192 -13.79 2.56 -6.19
CA ARG A 192 -14.71 3.69 -6.44
C ARG A 192 -14.30 4.58 -7.62
N GLU A 193 -13.03 4.56 -7.98
CA GLU A 193 -12.46 5.24 -9.15
C GLU A 193 -12.20 4.20 -10.25
N THR A 194 -13.11 3.27 -10.49
CA THR A 194 -12.94 2.27 -11.56
C THR A 194 -14.23 2.17 -12.32
N THR A 195 -14.34 3.04 -13.32
CA THR A 195 -15.59 3.31 -14.01
C THR A 195 -15.74 2.44 -15.25
N ARG A 196 -16.97 1.98 -15.52
CA ARG A 196 -17.29 1.30 -16.78
C ARG A 196 -17.58 2.33 -17.85
N ASP A 197 -17.03 2.12 -19.03
CA ASP A 197 -17.33 2.91 -20.21
C ASP A 197 -17.48 1.98 -21.40
N ALA A 198 -18.71 1.84 -21.89
CA ALA A 198 -19.04 0.98 -23.03
C ALA A 198 -18.38 1.44 -24.35
N ASN A 199 -17.92 2.69 -24.42
CA ASN A 199 -17.25 3.25 -25.60
C ASN A 199 -15.72 3.23 -25.50
N SER A 200 -15.17 2.80 -24.36
CA SER A 200 -13.73 2.73 -24.15
C SER A 200 -13.10 1.64 -25.02
N THR A 201 -11.83 1.82 -25.39
CA THR A 201 -11.02 0.78 -26.03
C THR A 201 -10.34 -0.14 -25.03
N ASP A 202 -10.35 0.21 -23.74
CA ASP A 202 -9.80 -0.60 -22.65
C ASP A 202 -10.84 -1.63 -22.18
N CYS A 203 -11.10 -2.60 -23.06
CA CYS A 203 -12.00 -3.71 -22.81
C CYS A 203 -11.24 -4.97 -22.42
N ILE A 204 -11.89 -5.81 -21.62
CA ILE A 204 -11.49 -7.21 -21.54
C ILE A 204 -11.74 -7.83 -22.92
N TYR A 205 -10.66 -8.22 -23.61
CA TYR A 205 -10.71 -8.65 -25.00
C TYR A 205 -11.75 -9.75 -25.24
N GLY A 206 -12.54 -9.63 -26.30
CA GLY A 206 -13.59 -10.60 -26.62
C GLY A 206 -14.83 -10.54 -25.71
N THR A 207 -14.96 -9.50 -24.86
CA THR A 207 -16.15 -9.27 -24.02
C THR A 207 -16.73 -7.87 -24.26
N ALA A 208 -17.97 -7.64 -23.82
CA ALA A 208 -18.58 -6.31 -23.78
C ALA A 208 -18.21 -5.50 -22.50
N VAL A 209 -17.29 -6.02 -21.69
CA VAL A 209 -16.89 -5.38 -20.43
C VAL A 209 -15.72 -4.45 -20.71
N CYS A 210 -16.03 -3.16 -20.78
CA CYS A 210 -15.09 -2.09 -21.03
C CYS A 210 -15.01 -1.13 -19.83
N PHE A 211 -13.80 -0.67 -19.54
CA PHE A 211 -13.50 0.24 -18.44
C PHE A 211 -12.96 1.54 -18.99
N SER A 212 -13.21 2.64 -18.30
CA SER A 212 -12.52 3.89 -18.59
C SER A 212 -11.00 3.66 -18.51
N PRO A 213 -10.21 4.37 -19.32
CA PRO A 213 -8.76 4.29 -19.22
C PRO A 213 -8.30 4.61 -17.80
N VAL A 214 -7.28 3.90 -17.31
CA VAL A 214 -6.72 4.15 -15.95
C VAL A 214 -6.28 5.60 -15.79
N SER A 215 -5.83 6.27 -16.85
CA SER A 215 -5.50 7.70 -16.82
C SER A 215 -6.71 8.59 -16.54
N PHE A 216 -7.91 8.22 -17.02
CA PHE A 216 -9.15 8.93 -16.73
C PHE A 216 -9.53 8.74 -15.25
N ASP A 217 -9.53 7.51 -14.77
CA ASP A 217 -9.86 7.19 -13.38
C ASP A 217 -8.85 7.84 -12.38
N LEU A 218 -7.56 7.94 -12.73
CA LEU A 218 -6.58 8.68 -11.94
C LEU A 218 -6.81 10.20 -12.01
N SER A 219 -7.27 10.72 -13.16
CA SER A 219 -7.65 12.12 -13.32
C SER A 219 -8.78 12.49 -12.36
N THR A 220 -9.85 11.69 -12.33
CA THR A 220 -10.98 11.88 -11.39
C THR A 220 -10.54 11.72 -9.94
N GLN A 221 -9.75 10.68 -9.65
CA GLN A 221 -9.22 10.42 -8.31
C GLN A 221 -8.39 11.59 -7.78
N SER A 222 -7.50 12.18 -8.60
CA SER A 222 -6.66 13.31 -8.19
C SER A 222 -7.49 14.54 -7.82
N ASN A 223 -8.58 14.79 -8.55
CA ASN A 223 -9.54 15.85 -8.29
C ASN A 223 -10.28 15.61 -6.96
N HIS A 224 -10.86 14.42 -6.79
CA HIS A 224 -11.56 14.05 -5.56
C HIS A 224 -10.64 14.09 -4.33
N ALA A 225 -9.38 13.66 -4.48
CA ALA A 225 -8.38 13.74 -3.42
C ALA A 225 -8.07 15.19 -3.04
N THR A 226 -7.98 16.10 -4.02
CA THR A 226 -7.71 17.52 -3.76
C THR A 226 -8.92 18.21 -3.12
N LEU A 227 -10.13 17.95 -3.62
CA LEU A 227 -11.37 18.47 -3.03
C LEU A 227 -11.60 17.95 -1.60
N GLY A 228 -11.43 16.65 -1.38
CA GLY A 228 -11.68 16.02 -0.09
C GLY A 228 -10.53 16.20 0.90
N HIS A 229 -9.35 15.67 0.60
CA HIS A 229 -8.23 15.61 1.55
C HIS A 229 -7.53 16.95 1.74
N ALA A 230 -7.46 17.79 0.69
CA ALA A 230 -6.87 19.13 0.76
C ALA A 230 -7.92 20.24 0.94
N GLU A 231 -9.21 19.88 0.98
CA GLU A 231 -10.34 20.81 1.15
C GLU A 231 -10.32 21.94 0.11
N ALA A 232 -10.01 21.61 -1.15
CA ALA A 232 -9.99 22.61 -2.22
C ALA A 232 -11.38 23.18 -2.49
N LEU A 233 -11.43 24.48 -2.78
CA LEU A 233 -12.66 25.22 -3.07
C LEU A 233 -13.06 25.14 -4.56
N ARG A 234 -12.18 24.61 -5.40
CA ARG A 234 -12.42 24.39 -6.83
C ARG A 234 -11.86 23.04 -7.24
N GLU A 235 -12.40 22.52 -8.33
CA GLU A 235 -11.78 21.42 -9.04
C GLU A 235 -10.41 21.84 -9.58
N LEU A 236 -9.53 20.85 -9.75
CA LEU A 236 -8.30 21.00 -10.52
C LEU A 236 -8.64 21.39 -11.97
N THR A 237 -7.75 22.12 -12.65
CA THR A 237 -7.90 22.29 -14.10
C THR A 237 -7.55 20.98 -14.81
N GLN A 238 -7.96 20.83 -16.07
CA GLN A 238 -7.60 19.63 -16.84
C GLN A 238 -6.08 19.50 -16.99
N GLU A 239 -5.37 20.62 -17.19
CA GLU A 239 -3.92 20.65 -17.30
C GLU A 239 -3.22 20.22 -15.99
N GLU A 240 -3.75 20.64 -14.84
CA GLU A 240 -3.26 20.19 -13.53
C GLU A 240 -3.43 18.67 -13.37
N ARG A 241 -4.61 18.14 -13.72
CA ARG A 241 -4.89 16.69 -13.68
C ARG A 241 -4.00 15.90 -14.64
N ASP A 242 -3.87 16.35 -15.88
CA ASP A 242 -3.05 15.68 -16.89
C ASP A 242 -1.58 15.64 -16.47
N ALA A 243 -1.07 16.73 -15.87
CA ALA A 243 0.28 16.79 -15.34
C ALA A 243 0.49 15.83 -14.15
N ILE A 244 -0.49 15.70 -13.26
CA ILE A 244 -0.45 14.74 -12.13
C ILE A 244 -0.46 13.30 -12.66
N VAL A 245 -1.40 12.96 -13.54
CA VAL A 245 -1.56 11.61 -14.07
C VAL A 245 -0.32 11.19 -14.87
N ALA A 246 0.22 12.08 -15.72
CA ALA A 246 1.44 11.81 -16.47
C ALA A 246 2.64 11.58 -15.53
N PHE A 247 2.72 12.34 -14.45
CA PHE A 247 3.73 12.16 -13.41
C PHE A 247 3.59 10.78 -12.75
N GLU A 248 2.43 10.43 -12.21
CA GLU A 248 2.21 9.18 -11.48
C GLU A 248 2.40 7.93 -12.37
N LEU A 249 1.93 7.96 -13.61
CA LEU A 249 2.12 6.87 -14.58
C LEU A 249 3.59 6.72 -15.03
N GLY A 250 4.38 7.79 -14.88
CA GLY A 250 5.81 7.80 -15.17
C GLY A 250 6.70 7.22 -14.07
N LEU A 251 6.15 6.93 -12.88
CA LEU A 251 6.91 6.44 -11.72
C LEU A 251 6.89 4.91 -11.61
N PHE A 252 8.08 4.35 -11.41
CA PHE A 252 8.29 2.92 -11.17
C PHE A 252 9.19 2.72 -9.98
N THR A 253 8.71 2.05 -8.94
CA THR A 253 9.46 1.81 -7.70
C THR A 253 9.59 0.31 -7.44
N ALA A 254 10.80 -0.13 -7.12
CA ALA A 254 11.07 -1.52 -6.74
C ALA A 254 12.31 -1.60 -5.84
N GLN A 255 12.43 -2.67 -5.07
CA GLN A 255 13.65 -2.95 -4.32
C GLN A 255 14.84 -3.11 -5.29
N ILE A 256 15.97 -2.47 -4.99
CA ILE A 256 17.22 -2.59 -5.77
C ILE A 256 18.31 -3.35 -5.02
N TYR A 257 18.27 -3.35 -3.69
CA TYR A 257 19.27 -3.97 -2.83
C TYR A 257 18.60 -4.65 -1.64
N ASP A 258 19.01 -5.90 -1.35
CA ASP A 258 18.66 -6.63 -0.13
C ASP A 258 19.89 -6.75 0.77
N LYS A 259 19.69 -6.63 2.09
CA LYS A 259 20.77 -6.66 3.10
C LYS A 259 21.59 -7.95 3.09
N LYS A 260 21.02 -9.07 2.67
CA LYS A 260 21.69 -10.38 2.66
C LYS A 260 22.08 -10.81 1.25
N ALA A 261 21.25 -10.57 0.24
CA ALA A 261 21.46 -10.98 -1.15
C ALA A 261 22.18 -9.93 -2.02
N GLY A 262 22.40 -8.72 -1.49
CA GLY A 262 23.07 -7.62 -2.16
C GLY A 262 22.25 -7.04 -3.30
N GLU A 263 22.91 -6.61 -4.36
CA GLU A 263 22.28 -6.05 -5.57
C GLU A 263 21.30 -7.04 -6.22
N LEU A 264 20.04 -6.61 -6.38
CA LEU A 264 18.95 -7.42 -6.91
C LEU A 264 18.93 -7.52 -8.44
N THR A 265 19.83 -6.80 -9.09
CA THR A 265 20.07 -6.88 -10.54
C THR A 265 21.34 -7.67 -10.88
N ALA A 266 22.12 -8.06 -9.87
CA ALA A 266 23.35 -8.83 -10.08
C ALA A 266 23.03 -10.26 -10.52
N GLU A 267 24.02 -10.91 -11.16
CA GLU A 267 23.97 -12.35 -11.42
C GLU A 267 22.73 -12.80 -12.23
N LYS A 268 22.26 -11.92 -13.13
CA LYS A 268 21.04 -12.03 -13.97
C LYS A 268 19.71 -11.90 -13.21
N GLY A 269 19.71 -11.37 -11.98
CA GLY A 269 18.49 -10.94 -11.30
C GLY A 269 17.80 -9.80 -12.06
N ARG A 270 16.46 -9.78 -12.03
CA ARG A 270 15.62 -8.78 -12.71
C ARG A 270 14.84 -7.90 -11.73
N GLY A 271 15.36 -7.73 -10.51
CA GLY A 271 14.84 -6.76 -9.55
C GLY A 271 14.96 -5.32 -10.04
N GLY A 272 14.52 -4.38 -9.20
CA GLY A 272 14.61 -2.95 -9.47
C GLY A 272 13.70 -2.44 -10.59
N PRO A 273 13.55 -1.10 -10.71
CA PRO A 273 12.51 -0.50 -11.54
C PRO A 273 12.86 -0.47 -13.04
N LYS A 274 14.14 -0.50 -13.42
CA LYS A 274 14.57 -0.38 -14.84
C LYS A 274 14.03 -1.49 -15.75
N LYS A 275 13.91 -2.72 -15.23
CA LYS A 275 13.29 -3.84 -15.96
C LYS A 275 11.77 -3.77 -15.89
N LEU A 276 11.23 -3.33 -14.76
CA LEU A 276 9.79 -3.16 -14.54
C LEU A 276 9.16 -2.16 -15.52
N VAL A 277 9.83 -1.06 -15.87
CA VAL A 277 9.34 -0.08 -16.87
C VAL A 277 8.96 -0.75 -18.20
N LYS A 278 9.73 -1.77 -18.60
CA LYS A 278 9.56 -2.53 -19.85
C LYS A 278 8.57 -3.68 -19.72
N GLN A 279 7.98 -3.90 -18.54
CA GLN A 279 6.99 -4.95 -18.33
C GLN A 279 5.70 -4.55 -19.06
N ASP A 280 5.22 -5.46 -19.91
CA ASP A 280 3.95 -5.32 -20.61
C ASP A 280 2.79 -5.49 -19.65
N TYR A 281 1.72 -4.76 -19.94
CA TYR A 281 0.46 -4.82 -19.22
C TYR A 281 -0.68 -4.38 -20.11
N TYR A 282 -1.81 -5.06 -19.95
CA TYR A 282 -3.14 -4.71 -20.44
C TYR A 282 -4.16 -5.48 -19.60
N PHE A 283 -5.41 -5.03 -19.62
CA PHE A 283 -6.49 -5.73 -18.92
C PHE A 283 -6.61 -7.19 -19.40
N GLY A 284 -6.64 -8.11 -18.44
CA GLY A 284 -6.75 -9.55 -18.72
C GLY A 284 -5.46 -10.23 -19.18
N ILE A 285 -4.30 -9.59 -19.03
CA ILE A 285 -3.02 -10.29 -19.24
C ILE A 285 -2.92 -11.46 -18.25
N ASN A 286 -2.67 -12.67 -18.76
CA ASN A 286 -2.55 -13.89 -17.95
C ASN A 286 -3.67 -14.07 -16.89
N ASP A 287 -4.94 -13.84 -17.25
CA ASP A 287 -6.06 -14.04 -16.32
C ASP A 287 -6.17 -15.50 -15.87
N THR A 288 -6.58 -15.73 -14.62
CA THR A 288 -6.56 -17.06 -14.02
C THR A 288 -7.64 -17.99 -14.57
N LEU A 289 -8.77 -17.44 -15.04
CA LEU A 289 -9.91 -18.23 -15.49
C LEU A 289 -9.85 -18.48 -17.00
N VAL A 290 -9.46 -17.46 -17.77
CA VAL A 290 -9.52 -17.50 -19.23
C VAL A 290 -8.13 -17.62 -19.86
N GLY A 291 -7.07 -17.37 -19.10
CA GLY A 291 -5.73 -17.17 -19.64
C GLY A 291 -5.54 -15.74 -20.15
N ASP A 292 -4.57 -15.55 -21.04
CA ASP A 292 -4.33 -14.24 -21.62
C ASP A 292 -5.42 -13.87 -22.63
N TYR A 293 -6.20 -12.86 -22.28
CA TYR A 293 -7.34 -12.43 -23.08
C TYR A 293 -6.96 -12.01 -24.51
N LYS A 294 -5.76 -11.45 -24.74
CA LYS A 294 -5.34 -10.93 -26.05
C LYS A 294 -4.67 -11.98 -26.93
N THR A 295 -3.82 -12.83 -26.34
CA THR A 295 -3.01 -13.83 -27.06
C THR A 295 -3.64 -15.22 -27.05
N LEU A 296 -4.66 -15.43 -26.21
CA LEU A 296 -5.36 -16.70 -25.99
C LEU A 296 -4.44 -17.81 -25.44
N VAL A 297 -3.25 -17.46 -24.94
CA VAL A 297 -2.37 -18.38 -24.23
C VAL A 297 -3.01 -18.73 -22.88
N PRO A 298 -3.07 -20.01 -22.48
CA PRO A 298 -3.63 -20.41 -21.19
C PRO A 298 -2.93 -19.74 -20.00
N PHE A 299 -3.63 -19.66 -18.86
CA PHE A 299 -3.05 -19.18 -17.61
C PHE A 299 -1.73 -19.89 -17.28
N ASN A 300 -0.71 -19.11 -16.95
CA ASN A 300 0.56 -19.59 -16.46
C ASN A 300 0.77 -19.11 -15.02
N SER A 301 0.95 -20.05 -14.10
CA SER A 301 1.21 -19.78 -12.69
C SER A 301 2.60 -19.19 -12.43
N ASP A 302 3.53 -19.28 -13.39
CA ASP A 302 4.88 -18.71 -13.31
C ASP A 302 4.86 -17.20 -13.61
N VAL A 303 4.13 -16.46 -12.79
CA VAL A 303 3.86 -15.03 -12.96
C VAL A 303 5.06 -14.17 -12.57
N MET A 304 5.82 -14.62 -11.57
CA MET A 304 7.05 -13.99 -11.12
C MET A 304 8.26 -14.74 -11.66
N SER A 305 9.13 -14.06 -12.41
CA SER A 305 10.30 -14.67 -13.06
C SER A 305 11.54 -13.77 -12.88
N LEU A 306 11.70 -13.20 -11.68
CA LEU A 306 12.70 -12.17 -11.41
C LEU A 306 14.04 -12.77 -11.03
N TYR A 307 14.00 -13.92 -10.36
CA TYR A 307 15.14 -14.54 -9.72
C TYR A 307 15.33 -16.01 -10.10
N ASP A 308 14.63 -16.51 -11.12
CA ASP A 308 14.84 -17.83 -11.74
C ASP A 308 16.32 -18.22 -11.88
N SER A 309 17.16 -17.28 -12.31
CA SER A 309 18.59 -17.56 -12.51
C SER A 309 19.29 -17.98 -11.20
N TRP A 310 18.83 -17.51 -10.04
CA TRP A 310 19.42 -17.80 -8.73
C TRP A 310 19.04 -19.18 -8.18
N SER A 311 18.13 -19.91 -8.84
CA SER A 311 17.86 -21.33 -8.56
C SER A 311 19.10 -22.22 -8.69
N ARG A 312 20.14 -21.76 -9.40
CA ARG A 312 21.45 -22.42 -9.50
C ARG A 312 22.22 -22.51 -8.17
N TYR A 313 21.85 -21.71 -7.17
CA TYR A 313 22.49 -21.70 -5.85
C TYR A 313 21.76 -22.63 -4.88
N THR A 314 22.47 -23.11 -3.85
CA THR A 314 21.92 -24.03 -2.85
C THR A 314 21.98 -23.44 -1.44
N SER A 315 21.16 -23.99 -0.53
CA SER A 315 21.17 -23.60 0.89
C SER A 315 22.50 -23.91 1.61
N ARG A 316 23.31 -24.83 1.05
CA ARG A 316 24.63 -25.22 1.59
C ARG A 316 25.80 -24.49 0.93
N HIS A 317 25.53 -23.52 0.06
CA HIS A 317 26.58 -22.76 -0.62
C HIS A 317 27.48 -22.06 0.42
N SER A 318 28.81 -22.00 0.21
CA SER A 318 29.77 -21.42 1.18
C SER A 318 29.61 -19.89 1.35
N ASP A 319 29.34 -19.20 0.25
CA ASP A 319 29.02 -17.77 0.19
C ASP A 319 27.61 -17.45 0.75
N GLN A 320 27.53 -16.53 1.72
CA GLN A 320 26.29 -16.13 2.39
C GLN A 320 25.32 -15.39 1.46
N THR A 321 25.83 -14.53 0.58
CA THR A 321 25.03 -13.80 -0.41
C THR A 321 24.35 -14.76 -1.36
N LYS A 322 25.08 -15.78 -1.84
CA LYS A 322 24.51 -16.82 -2.70
C LYS A 322 23.48 -17.70 -1.99
N ARG A 323 23.66 -17.99 -0.68
CA ARG A 323 22.62 -18.65 0.13
C ARG A 323 21.34 -17.80 0.23
N ALA A 324 21.47 -16.50 0.43
CA ALA A 324 20.32 -15.59 0.48
C ALA A 324 19.59 -15.52 -0.88
N ARG A 325 20.34 -15.45 -1.99
CA ARG A 325 19.78 -15.54 -3.35
C ARG A 325 19.05 -16.85 -3.61
N ALA A 326 19.58 -17.98 -3.11
CA ALA A 326 18.90 -19.26 -3.18
C ALA A 326 17.57 -19.25 -2.39
N ALA A 327 17.50 -18.57 -1.24
CA ALA A 327 16.26 -18.41 -0.49
C ALA A 327 15.22 -17.59 -1.24
N ILE A 328 15.64 -16.49 -1.88
CA ILE A 328 14.77 -15.66 -2.71
C ILE A 328 14.20 -16.46 -3.89
N ALA A 329 15.03 -17.24 -4.59
CA ALA A 329 14.57 -18.08 -5.69
C ALA A 329 13.57 -19.17 -5.25
N ARG A 330 13.76 -19.77 -4.06
CA ARG A 330 12.76 -20.70 -3.49
C ARG A 330 11.47 -19.98 -3.10
N GLY A 331 11.56 -18.76 -2.59
CA GLY A 331 10.39 -17.93 -2.29
C GLY A 331 9.59 -17.57 -3.54
N GLU A 332 10.26 -17.24 -4.65
CA GLU A 332 9.63 -17.02 -5.96
C GLU A 332 8.90 -18.27 -6.45
N ASP A 333 9.54 -19.44 -6.37
CA ASP A 333 8.94 -20.73 -6.71
C ASP A 333 7.71 -21.04 -5.85
N LEU A 334 7.81 -20.86 -4.53
CA LEU A 334 6.67 -21.02 -3.62
C LEU A 334 5.52 -20.07 -3.96
N PHE A 335 5.82 -18.81 -4.29
CA PHE A 335 4.79 -17.84 -4.66
C PHE A 335 4.04 -18.29 -5.93
N ASN A 336 4.78 -18.75 -6.94
CA ASN A 336 4.18 -19.18 -8.20
C ASN A 336 3.43 -20.51 -8.08
N ARG A 337 3.97 -21.48 -7.31
CA ARG A 337 3.62 -22.89 -7.45
C ARG A 337 3.11 -23.57 -6.18
N LYS A 338 3.23 -22.97 -4.98
CA LYS A 338 2.71 -23.60 -3.75
C LYS A 338 1.19 -23.74 -3.86
N PRO A 339 0.63 -24.97 -3.78
CA PRO A 339 -0.81 -25.17 -3.87
C PRO A 339 -1.56 -24.53 -2.72
N ILE A 340 -2.70 -23.92 -3.04
CA ILE A 340 -3.65 -23.31 -2.12
C ILE A 340 -5.04 -23.84 -2.45
N GLN A 341 -5.76 -24.31 -1.43
CA GLN A 341 -7.18 -24.63 -1.54
C GLN A 341 -8.00 -23.37 -1.21
N ILE A 342 -8.33 -22.58 -2.23
CA ILE A 342 -9.01 -21.30 -2.05
C ILE A 342 -10.48 -21.56 -1.71
N THR A 343 -10.86 -21.20 -0.49
CA THR A 343 -12.19 -21.46 0.09
C THR A 343 -12.71 -20.23 0.83
N GLY A 344 -14.03 -20.03 0.75
CA GLY A 344 -14.72 -18.94 1.46
C GLY A 344 -14.25 -17.55 1.08
N VAL A 345 -13.73 -17.34 -0.14
CA VAL A 345 -13.36 -16.01 -0.64
C VAL A 345 -14.53 -15.45 -1.42
N SER A 346 -15.20 -14.44 -0.86
CA SER A 346 -16.22 -13.72 -1.60
C SER A 346 -15.55 -12.93 -2.74
N GLY A 347 -16.12 -13.01 -3.94
CA GLY A 347 -15.50 -12.55 -5.19
C GLY A 347 -14.78 -13.64 -5.96
N ILE A 348 -14.72 -14.87 -5.42
CA ILE A 348 -14.21 -16.06 -6.13
C ILE A 348 -15.19 -17.20 -5.98
N ASN A 349 -15.32 -17.76 -4.77
CA ASN A 349 -16.04 -19.01 -4.55
C ASN A 349 -17.55 -18.87 -4.82
N ASP A 350 -18.13 -17.77 -4.36
CA ASP A 350 -19.53 -17.41 -4.57
C ASP A 350 -19.81 -17.00 -6.03
N ASP A 351 -18.98 -16.13 -6.61
CA ASP A 351 -19.16 -15.66 -7.98
C ASP A 351 -18.93 -16.77 -9.02
N LEU A 352 -18.07 -17.76 -8.74
CA LEU A 352 -17.84 -18.93 -9.60
C LEU A 352 -18.77 -20.13 -9.28
N GLY A 353 -19.48 -20.09 -8.15
CA GLY A 353 -20.31 -21.22 -7.70
C GLY A 353 -19.51 -22.47 -7.33
N VAL A 354 -18.27 -22.32 -6.82
CA VAL A 354 -17.38 -23.43 -6.44
C VAL A 354 -17.00 -23.37 -4.97
N ALA A 355 -17.14 -24.49 -4.26
CA ALA A 355 -16.79 -24.58 -2.84
C ALA A 355 -15.27 -24.43 -2.59
N VAL A 356 -14.45 -24.99 -3.50
CA VAL A 356 -12.99 -24.97 -3.43
C VAL A 356 -12.44 -24.67 -4.82
N LEU A 357 -11.53 -23.71 -4.92
CA LEU A 357 -10.74 -23.45 -6.12
C LEU A 357 -9.27 -23.80 -5.85
N PRO A 358 -8.72 -24.87 -6.45
CA PRO A 358 -7.28 -25.13 -6.39
C PRO A 358 -6.53 -24.02 -7.13
N GLY A 359 -5.50 -23.45 -6.48
CA GLY A 359 -4.74 -22.35 -7.04
C GLY A 359 -3.40 -22.15 -6.35
N THR A 360 -2.81 -20.98 -6.54
CA THR A 360 -1.57 -20.53 -5.88
C THR A 360 -1.68 -19.04 -5.55
N CYS A 361 -0.62 -18.39 -5.06
CA CYS A 361 -0.65 -16.93 -4.85
C CYS A 361 -0.95 -16.19 -6.17
N THR A 362 -0.55 -16.77 -7.30
CA THR A 362 -0.74 -16.18 -8.62
C THR A 362 -2.15 -16.31 -9.16
N THR A 363 -3.04 -17.04 -8.49
CA THR A 363 -4.48 -16.99 -8.79
C THR A 363 -5.05 -15.60 -8.58
N CYS A 364 -4.58 -14.87 -7.57
CA CYS A 364 -5.00 -13.49 -7.29
C CYS A 364 -3.95 -12.45 -7.73
N HIS A 365 -2.67 -12.82 -7.76
CA HIS A 365 -1.58 -11.94 -8.20
C HIS A 365 -1.05 -12.38 -9.57
N ASN A 366 -1.88 -12.25 -10.61
CA ASN A 366 -1.64 -12.84 -11.93
C ASN A 366 -0.98 -11.91 -12.97
N THR A 367 -0.83 -10.61 -12.67
CA THR A 367 -0.13 -9.69 -13.57
C THR A 367 1.38 -9.96 -13.57
N PRO A 368 1.98 -10.34 -14.72
CA PRO A 368 3.38 -10.76 -14.81
C PRO A 368 4.34 -9.76 -14.19
N ASN A 369 5.18 -10.24 -13.28
CA ASN A 369 6.25 -9.50 -12.61
C ASN A 369 5.83 -8.19 -11.89
N SER A 370 4.54 -7.88 -11.73
CA SER A 370 4.06 -6.73 -10.95
C SER A 370 3.30 -7.16 -9.70
N GLY A 371 2.62 -8.31 -9.78
CA GLY A 371 1.84 -8.88 -8.69
C GLY A 371 0.50 -8.18 -8.45
N ASN A 372 -0.02 -7.40 -9.39
CA ASN A 372 -1.43 -7.00 -9.33
C ASN A 372 -2.36 -8.12 -9.84
N HIS A 373 -3.67 -7.93 -9.76
CA HIS A 373 -4.64 -8.69 -10.57
C HIS A 373 -4.81 -8.02 -11.94
N SER A 374 -4.92 -8.79 -13.01
CA SER A 374 -4.99 -8.26 -14.39
C SER A 374 -6.38 -7.78 -14.78
N THR A 375 -7.40 -8.08 -13.99
CA THR A 375 -8.77 -7.59 -14.13
C THR A 375 -9.28 -6.95 -12.83
N PRO A 376 -10.35 -6.13 -12.87
CA PRO A 376 -10.97 -5.61 -11.66
C PRO A 376 -11.68 -6.72 -10.87
N MET A 377 -11.01 -7.28 -9.87
CA MET A 377 -11.54 -8.38 -9.04
C MET A 377 -11.44 -8.03 -7.54
N PRO A 378 -12.47 -7.39 -6.96
CA PRO A 378 -12.51 -7.10 -5.53
C PRO A 378 -12.85 -8.38 -4.75
N LEU A 379 -12.07 -8.68 -3.71
CA LEU A 379 -12.14 -9.92 -2.96
C LEU A 379 -12.32 -9.66 -1.47
N ASN A 380 -13.09 -10.51 -0.79
CA ASN A 380 -13.07 -10.62 0.65
C ASN A 380 -12.27 -11.86 1.08
N ILE A 381 -11.03 -11.62 1.54
CA ILE A 381 -10.16 -12.66 2.10
C ILE A 381 -10.23 -12.73 3.64
N GLY A 382 -11.12 -11.96 4.26
CA GLY A 382 -11.35 -11.93 5.70
C GLY A 382 -10.55 -10.88 6.47
N ILE A 383 -9.96 -9.88 5.80
CA ILE A 383 -9.22 -8.80 6.50
C ILE A 383 -10.17 -7.92 7.31
N ALA A 384 -11.35 -7.61 6.76
CA ALA A 384 -12.30 -6.70 7.39
C ALA A 384 -13.24 -7.39 8.40
N ASP A 385 -13.06 -8.69 8.64
CA ASP A 385 -13.96 -9.47 9.49
C ASP A 385 -13.88 -9.06 10.97
N GLU A 386 -15.00 -9.16 11.69
CA GLU A 386 -15.09 -8.90 13.14
C GLU A 386 -13.99 -9.61 13.94
N SER A 387 -13.63 -10.84 13.56
CA SER A 387 -12.62 -11.66 14.24
C SER A 387 -11.21 -11.04 14.26
N ARG A 388 -10.95 -10.05 13.40
CA ARG A 388 -9.67 -9.34 13.31
C ARG A 388 -9.73 -7.91 13.86
N ARG A 389 -10.89 -7.46 14.31
CA ARG A 389 -11.06 -6.12 14.87
C ARG A 389 -10.13 -5.90 16.06
N THR A 390 -9.43 -4.77 16.04
CA THR A 390 -8.70 -4.25 17.20
C THR A 390 -9.52 -3.17 17.91
N PRO A 391 -9.29 -2.87 19.21
CA PRO A 391 -10.14 -1.94 19.98
C PRO A 391 -10.23 -0.50 19.43
N ASP A 392 -9.27 -0.11 18.60
CA ASP A 392 -9.20 1.19 17.91
C ASP A 392 -9.90 1.22 16.55
N MET A 393 -10.45 0.09 16.07
CA MET A 393 -11.21 0.02 14.81
C MET A 393 -12.72 0.03 15.09
N PRO A 394 -13.51 0.79 14.31
CA PRO A 394 -14.96 0.66 14.32
C PRO A 394 -15.42 -0.73 13.92
N LEU A 395 -16.63 -1.11 14.33
CA LEU A 395 -17.31 -2.31 13.89
C LEU A 395 -18.75 -1.98 13.51
N TYR A 396 -19.11 -2.33 12.28
CA TYR A 396 -20.44 -2.07 11.73
C TYR A 396 -21.23 -3.36 11.66
N THR A 397 -22.36 -3.41 12.36
CA THR A 397 -23.36 -4.47 12.21
C THR A 397 -24.30 -4.07 11.08
N LEU A 398 -24.22 -4.78 9.97
CA LEU A 398 -25.04 -4.57 8.78
C LEU A 398 -26.11 -5.65 8.69
N GLN A 399 -27.30 -5.28 8.23
CA GLN A 399 -28.40 -6.22 7.97
C GLN A 399 -28.87 -6.16 6.53
N ASN A 400 -28.99 -7.32 5.88
CA ASN A 400 -29.62 -7.45 4.57
C ASN A 400 -31.11 -7.13 4.67
N LYS A 401 -31.61 -6.21 3.85
CA LYS A 401 -33.02 -5.77 3.85
C LYS A 401 -34.00 -6.88 3.43
N ALA A 402 -33.56 -7.79 2.56
CA ALA A 402 -34.40 -8.84 2.01
C ALA A 402 -34.39 -10.13 2.85
N THR A 403 -33.22 -10.54 3.33
CA THR A 403 -33.05 -11.82 4.04
C THR A 403 -32.99 -11.69 5.56
N GLY A 404 -32.71 -10.50 6.08
CA GLY A 404 -32.47 -10.27 7.51
C GLY A 404 -31.11 -10.77 8.02
N GLU A 405 -30.27 -11.33 7.13
CA GLU A 405 -28.91 -11.78 7.45
C GLU A 405 -28.06 -10.65 8.03
N ILE A 406 -27.20 -10.98 8.99
CA ILE A 406 -26.30 -10.04 9.67
C ILE A 406 -24.85 -10.33 9.29
N ILE A 407 -24.13 -9.29 8.89
CA ILE A 407 -22.66 -9.31 8.74
C ILE A 407 -22.08 -8.19 9.59
N LYS A 408 -20.99 -8.49 10.30
CA LYS A 408 -20.20 -7.50 11.01
C LYS A 408 -18.85 -7.30 10.34
N SER A 409 -18.51 -6.05 10.06
CA SER A 409 -17.26 -5.69 9.38
C SER A 409 -16.68 -4.40 9.93
N ILE A 410 -15.35 -4.30 9.98
CA ILE A 410 -14.65 -3.04 10.30
C ILE A 410 -14.64 -2.07 9.12
N ASP A 411 -14.86 -2.58 7.90
CA ASP A 411 -14.93 -1.79 6.67
C ASP A 411 -15.78 -2.57 5.64
N PRO A 412 -16.99 -2.08 5.29
CA PRO A 412 -17.84 -2.76 4.31
C PRO A 412 -17.26 -2.76 2.89
N GLY A 413 -16.19 -2.01 2.63
CA GLY A 413 -15.43 -2.07 1.39
C GLY A 413 -16.26 -1.62 0.19
N ARG A 414 -16.24 -2.40 -0.89
CA ARG A 414 -16.91 -2.08 -2.14
C ARG A 414 -18.44 -1.96 -2.03
N ALA A 415 -19.05 -2.58 -1.02
CA ALA A 415 -20.50 -2.45 -0.79
C ALA A 415 -20.96 -1.01 -0.58
N LEU A 416 -20.10 -0.11 -0.06
CA LEU A 416 -20.44 1.32 0.09
C LEU A 416 -20.45 2.07 -1.24
N ILE A 417 -19.95 1.46 -2.30
CA ILE A 417 -19.94 2.03 -3.66
C ILE A 417 -21.07 1.42 -4.48
N THR A 418 -21.27 0.09 -4.37
CA THR A 418 -22.25 -0.62 -5.22
C THR A 418 -23.63 -0.73 -4.59
N GLY A 419 -23.75 -0.53 -3.28
CA GLY A 419 -24.96 -0.80 -2.51
C GLY A 419 -25.27 -2.29 -2.34
N LYS A 420 -24.47 -3.21 -2.89
CA LYS A 420 -24.81 -4.64 -2.93
C LYS A 420 -24.33 -5.39 -1.68
N TRP A 421 -25.20 -6.21 -1.11
CA TRP A 421 -24.88 -7.05 0.07
C TRP A 421 -23.69 -7.97 -0.20
N LYS A 422 -23.65 -8.56 -1.39
CA LYS A 422 -22.59 -9.50 -1.76
C LYS A 422 -21.19 -8.87 -1.85
N ASP A 423 -21.10 -7.54 -1.93
CA ASP A 423 -19.83 -6.83 -2.05
C ASP A 423 -19.23 -6.42 -0.70
N ILE A 424 -19.86 -6.82 0.42
CA ILE A 424 -19.38 -6.48 1.77
C ILE A 424 -18.00 -7.08 2.03
N GLY A 425 -17.08 -6.22 2.47
CA GLY A 425 -15.70 -6.58 2.80
C GLY A 425 -14.84 -6.90 1.58
N ARG A 426 -15.32 -6.65 0.35
CA ARG A 426 -14.54 -6.88 -0.87
C ARG A 426 -13.64 -5.68 -1.18
N PHE A 427 -12.36 -5.95 -1.43
CA PHE A 427 -11.33 -4.97 -1.78
C PHE A 427 -10.44 -5.44 -2.92
N LYS A 428 -9.83 -4.52 -3.65
CA LYS A 428 -8.84 -4.89 -4.67
C LYS A 428 -7.55 -5.45 -4.07
N GLY A 429 -6.85 -6.29 -4.84
CA GLY A 429 -5.44 -6.62 -4.58
C GLY A 429 -4.49 -5.44 -4.84
N PRO A 430 -3.36 -5.31 -4.12
CA PRO A 430 -2.33 -4.31 -4.41
C PRO A 430 -1.24 -4.83 -5.36
N ILE A 431 -0.59 -3.91 -6.07
CA ILE A 431 0.70 -4.16 -6.73
C ILE A 431 1.75 -4.51 -5.67
N LEU A 432 2.55 -5.55 -5.92
CA LEU A 432 3.53 -6.07 -4.95
C LEU A 432 4.95 -5.48 -5.12
N ARG A 433 5.24 -4.82 -6.22
CA ARG A 433 6.49 -4.06 -6.42
C ARG A 433 6.66 -2.99 -5.33
N ALA A 434 7.85 -2.95 -4.74
CA ALA A 434 8.21 -2.12 -3.59
C ALA A 434 7.33 -2.34 -2.34
N VAL A 435 6.78 -3.54 -2.14
CA VAL A 435 5.97 -3.84 -0.94
C VAL A 435 6.78 -3.66 0.36
N ALA A 436 8.08 -3.99 0.36
CA ALA A 436 8.95 -3.88 1.53
C ALA A 436 9.11 -2.45 2.08
N SER A 437 8.80 -1.42 1.28
CA SER A 437 9.06 -0.01 1.62
C SER A 437 7.95 0.66 2.44
N ARG A 438 6.78 0.05 2.53
CA ARG A 438 5.56 0.72 3.02
C ARG A 438 4.76 -0.06 4.06
N PRO A 439 5.39 -0.66 5.10
CA PRO A 439 4.63 -1.21 6.22
C PRO A 439 3.86 -0.09 6.97
N PRO A 440 2.76 -0.43 7.67
CA PRO A 440 2.12 -1.75 7.74
C PRO A 440 1.27 -2.08 6.50
N TYR A 441 0.82 -3.32 6.42
CA TYR A 441 0.18 -3.96 5.27
C TYR A 441 -1.32 -4.15 5.44
N PHE A 442 -1.96 -4.54 4.33
CA PHE A 442 -3.41 -4.54 4.11
C PHE A 442 -4.02 -3.13 4.07
N HIS A 443 -5.31 -3.04 3.76
CA HIS A 443 -5.98 -1.74 3.67
C HIS A 443 -6.07 -1.09 5.06
N ASP A 444 -6.15 -1.86 6.14
CA ASP A 444 -6.33 -1.40 7.51
C ASP A 444 -5.02 -1.27 8.31
N GLY A 445 -3.87 -1.60 7.71
CA GLY A 445 -2.59 -1.57 8.41
C GLY A 445 -2.46 -2.62 9.52
N SER A 446 -3.21 -3.72 9.48
CA SER A 446 -3.23 -4.74 10.54
C SER A 446 -2.00 -5.64 10.62
N ALA A 447 -1.13 -5.67 9.60
CA ALA A 447 0.11 -6.44 9.63
C ALA A 447 1.34 -5.52 9.61
N ALA A 448 2.14 -5.57 10.67
CA ALA A 448 3.28 -4.67 10.88
C ALA A 448 4.48 -4.97 9.96
N ASN A 449 4.62 -6.22 9.51
CA ASN A 449 5.77 -6.68 8.74
C ASN A 449 5.39 -7.82 7.77
N LEU A 450 6.29 -8.18 6.85
CA LEU A 450 6.04 -9.22 5.84
C LEU A 450 5.87 -10.62 6.45
N VAL A 451 6.41 -10.88 7.64
CA VAL A 451 6.22 -12.16 8.34
C VAL A 451 4.75 -12.32 8.70
N GLU A 452 4.13 -11.29 9.29
CA GLU A 452 2.71 -11.28 9.62
C GLU A 452 1.80 -11.41 8.39
N VAL A 453 2.22 -10.84 7.24
CA VAL A 453 1.51 -11.04 5.96
C VAL A 453 1.53 -12.52 5.57
N VAL A 454 2.70 -13.15 5.55
CA VAL A 454 2.82 -14.57 5.18
C VAL A 454 2.08 -15.48 6.17
N GLU A 455 2.13 -15.16 7.47
CA GLU A 455 1.38 -15.90 8.49
C GLU A 455 -0.14 -15.77 8.30
N PHE A 456 -0.63 -14.57 7.94
CA PHE A 456 -2.04 -14.38 7.61
C PHE A 456 -2.49 -15.32 6.49
N TYR A 457 -1.79 -15.30 5.34
CA TYR A 457 -2.15 -16.15 4.20
C TYR A 457 -2.02 -17.64 4.53
N ASN A 458 -0.96 -18.03 5.25
CA ASN A 458 -0.75 -19.40 5.70
C ASN A 458 -1.94 -19.93 6.52
N ASN A 459 -2.43 -19.12 7.45
CA ASN A 459 -3.52 -19.49 8.34
C ASN A 459 -4.88 -19.41 7.62
N ARG A 460 -5.13 -18.32 6.89
CA ARG A 460 -6.37 -18.07 6.15
C ARG A 460 -6.68 -19.18 5.15
N PHE A 461 -5.66 -19.75 4.52
CA PHE A 461 -5.81 -20.79 3.50
C PHE A 461 -5.26 -22.15 3.93
N SER A 462 -4.87 -22.31 5.19
CA SER A 462 -4.30 -23.57 5.72
C SER A 462 -3.19 -24.15 4.84
N MET A 463 -2.27 -23.29 4.37
CA MET A 463 -1.26 -23.64 3.36
C MET A 463 -0.21 -24.65 3.84
N GLY A 464 -0.11 -24.86 5.16
CA GLY A 464 0.84 -25.79 5.76
C GLY A 464 2.30 -25.43 5.48
N LEU A 465 2.62 -24.12 5.41
CA LEU A 465 3.99 -23.67 5.18
C LEU A 465 4.88 -24.02 6.36
N THR A 466 6.00 -24.68 6.08
CA THR A 466 7.08 -24.88 7.04
C THR A 466 7.75 -23.56 7.40
N THR A 467 8.48 -23.53 8.52
CA THR A 467 9.28 -22.36 8.93
C THR A 467 10.22 -21.88 7.83
N GLN A 468 10.82 -22.80 7.07
CA GLN A 468 11.71 -22.46 5.97
C GLN A 468 10.95 -21.84 4.79
N GLU A 469 9.81 -22.41 4.40
CA GLU A 469 9.00 -21.87 3.30
C GLU A 469 8.48 -20.46 3.62
N LYS A 470 8.07 -20.21 4.87
CA LYS A 470 7.67 -18.86 5.31
C LYS A 470 8.83 -17.88 5.20
N ALA A 471 10.02 -18.28 5.66
CA ALA A 471 11.21 -17.44 5.58
C ALA A 471 11.63 -17.15 4.12
N ASP A 472 11.52 -18.14 3.23
CA ASP A 472 11.83 -18.02 1.81
C ASP A 472 10.82 -17.10 1.11
N LEU A 473 9.51 -17.24 1.38
CA LEU A 473 8.47 -16.33 0.87
C LEU A 473 8.69 -14.89 1.34
N VAL A 474 8.98 -14.68 2.62
CA VAL A 474 9.33 -13.34 3.14
C VAL A 474 10.56 -12.79 2.44
N ALA A 475 11.60 -13.61 2.24
CA ALA A 475 12.80 -13.19 1.52
C ALA A 475 12.49 -12.76 0.08
N PHE A 476 11.61 -13.48 -0.62
CA PHE A 476 11.18 -13.09 -1.96
C PHE A 476 10.36 -11.78 -1.97
N LEU A 477 9.31 -11.68 -1.14
CA LEU A 477 8.48 -10.47 -1.05
C LEU A 477 9.29 -9.22 -0.69
N ALA A 478 10.34 -9.37 0.13
CA ALA A 478 11.25 -8.30 0.52
C ALA A 478 12.08 -7.73 -0.65
N THR A 479 12.13 -8.43 -1.79
CA THR A 479 12.95 -8.07 -2.97
C THR A 479 12.16 -7.45 -4.12
N LEU A 480 10.83 -7.33 -3.97
CA LEU A 480 9.96 -6.92 -5.08
C LEU A 480 10.07 -5.44 -5.46
#